data_AF-A0A6S7C9Q4-F1
#
_entry.id   AF-A0A6S7C9Q4-F1
#
_cell.length_a   1.000
_cell.length_b   1.000
_cell.length_c   1.000
_cell.angle_alpha   90.00
_cell.angle_beta   90.00
_cell.angle_gamma   90.00
#
_symmetry.space_group_name_H-M   'P 1'
#
loop_
_entity.id
_entity.type
_entity.pdbx_description
1 polymer ?
#
loop_
_entity_poly.entity_id
_entity_poly.type
_entity_poly.pdbx_seq_one_letter_code
_entity_poly.pdbx_strand_id
1 'polypeptide(L)'
;MNVSPQFLADLKYLAWLYKWTDDMKQRIKFAINESPTEFTHFFGVLASAHRNGYEGSGCAGLSMYCVQHGLPYPYVGGLDGVND
;
A
#
# COMPACT_ATOMS: atom_id res chain seq x y z
N MET A 1 -11.70 -11.14 8.99
CA MET A 1 -10.58 -10.21 9.21
C MET A 1 -11.12 -8.93 9.80
N ASN A 2 -10.59 -8.49 10.93
CA ASN A 2 -10.96 -7.21 11.54
C ASN A 2 -9.88 -6.20 11.18
N VAL A 3 -10.19 -5.26 10.29
CA VAL A 3 -9.26 -4.18 9.89
C VAL A 3 -9.63 -2.89 10.62
N SER A 4 -8.64 -2.04 10.89
CA SER A 4 -8.91 -0.77 11.57
C SER A 4 -9.74 0.18 10.68
N PRO A 5 -10.55 1.07 11.27
CA PRO A 5 -11.26 2.11 10.51
C PRO A 5 -10.32 2.98 9.67
N GLN A 6 -9.12 3.25 10.20
CA GLN A 6 -8.08 4.01 9.49
C GLN A 6 -7.64 3.31 8.21
N PHE A 7 -7.38 1.99 8.28
CA PHE A 7 -6.98 1.22 7.11
C PHE A 7 -8.05 1.22 6.01
N LEU A 8 -9.33 1.16 6.39
CA LEU A 8 -10.43 1.28 5.43
C LEU A 8 -10.47 2.65 4.76
N ALA A 9 -10.14 3.72 5.48
CA ALA A 9 -10.03 5.06 4.91
C ALA A 9 -8.83 5.16 3.95
N ASP A 10 -7.70 4.54 4.29
CA ASP A 10 -6.51 4.47 3.43
C ASP A 10 -6.80 3.75 2.11
N LEU A 11 -7.47 2.59 2.16
CA LEU A 11 -7.87 1.87 0.96
C LEU A 11 -8.86 2.66 0.09
N LYS A 12 -9.81 3.37 0.69
CA LYS A 12 -10.73 4.24 -0.05
C LYS A 12 -10.00 5.38 -0.77
N TYR A 13 -9.05 6.00 -0.07
CA TYR A 13 -8.21 7.05 -0.64
C TYR A 13 -7.39 6.55 -1.83
N LEU A 14 -6.70 5.41 -1.67
CA LEU A 14 -5.93 4.80 -2.76
C LEU A 14 -6.80 4.36 -3.92
N ALA A 15 -7.97 3.78 -3.66
CA ALA A 15 -8.91 3.37 -4.70
C ALA A 15 -9.40 4.55 -5.54
N TRP A 16 -9.64 5.70 -4.91
CA TRP A 16 -9.99 6.94 -5.61
C TRP A 16 -8.79 7.48 -6.41
N LEU A 17 -7.62 7.57 -5.79
CA LEU A 17 -6.40 8.10 -6.40
C LEU A 17 -5.99 7.32 -7.66
N TYR A 18 -5.99 6.00 -7.56
CA TYR A 18 -5.61 5.08 -8.64
C TYR A 18 -6.77 4.66 -9.53
N LYS A 19 -7.98 5.16 -9.27
CA LYS A 19 -9.20 4.83 -10.01
C LYS A 19 -9.42 3.31 -10.13
N TRP A 20 -9.28 2.59 -9.01
CA TRP A 20 -9.43 1.13 -9.01
C TRP A 20 -10.82 0.71 -9.49
N THR A 21 -10.84 -0.20 -10.46
CA THR A 21 -12.06 -0.90 -10.88
C THR A 21 -12.51 -1.89 -9.81
N ASP A 22 -13.74 -2.40 -9.94
CA ASP A 22 -14.25 -3.37 -8.98
C ASP A 22 -13.44 -4.67 -8.99
N ASP A 23 -12.96 -5.12 -10.16
CA ASP A 23 -12.06 -6.26 -10.27
C ASP A 23 -10.73 -6.04 -9.53
N MET A 24 -10.16 -4.84 -9.62
CA MET A 24 -8.94 -4.49 -8.87
C MET A 24 -9.19 -4.53 -7.37
N LYS A 25 -10.32 -3.98 -6.90
CA LYS A 25 -10.70 -4.02 -5.48
C LYS A 25 -10.85 -5.47 -4.98
N GLN A 26 -11.41 -6.37 -5.78
CA GLN A 26 -11.51 -7.79 -5.42
C GLN A 26 -10.14 -8.46 -5.32
N ARG A 27 -9.24 -8.20 -6.27
CA ARG A 27 -7.86 -8.73 -6.23
C ARG A 27 -7.09 -8.24 -5.01
N ILE A 28 -7.23 -6.96 -4.68
CA ILE A 28 -6.59 -6.37 -3.50
C ILE A 28 -7.15 -6.96 -2.21
N LYS A 29 -8.48 -7.13 -2.14
CA LYS A 29 -9.11 -7.81 -1.00
C LYS A 29 -8.63 -9.25 -0.85
N PHE A 30 -8.46 -9.98 -1.96
CA PHE A 30 -7.90 -11.33 -1.95
C PHE A 30 -6.45 -11.33 -1.44
N ALA A 31 -5.60 -10.46 -1.96
CA ALA A 31 -4.21 -10.33 -1.51
C ALA A 31 -4.11 -10.02 -0.01
N ILE A 32 -4.94 -9.09 0.49
CA ILE A 32 -5.02 -8.77 1.93
C ILE A 32 -5.47 -9.99 2.74
N ASN A 33 -6.35 -10.86 2.22
CA ASN A 33 -6.74 -12.08 2.94
C ASN A 33 -5.63 -13.13 2.99
N GLU A 34 -4.84 -13.27 1.92
CA GLU A 34 -3.72 -14.22 1.85
C GLU A 34 -2.57 -13.78 2.77
N SER A 35 -2.19 -12.50 2.73
CA SER A 35 -1.14 -11.93 3.58
C SER A 35 -1.59 -10.65 4.30
N PRO A 36 -2.40 -10.77 5.37
CA PRO A 36 -3.00 -9.61 6.03
C PRO A 36 -1.96 -8.61 6.56
N THR A 37 -0.94 -9.08 7.25
CA THR A 37 0.10 -8.21 7.83
C THR A 37 0.87 -7.46 6.75
N GLU A 38 1.25 -8.14 5.67
CA GLU A 38 2.08 -7.56 4.62
C GLU A 38 1.33 -6.51 3.81
N PHE A 39 0.12 -6.84 3.34
CA PHE A 39 -0.64 -5.92 2.51
C PHE A 39 -1.28 -4.79 3.32
N THR A 40 -1.69 -5.03 4.58
CA THR A 40 -2.19 -3.92 5.42
C THR A 40 -1.08 -2.91 5.71
N HIS A 41 0.13 -3.38 5.99
CA HIS A 41 1.30 -2.53 6.15
C HIS A 41 1.63 -1.78 4.87
N PHE A 42 1.77 -2.48 3.74
CA PHE A 42 2.11 -1.89 2.45
C PHE A 42 1.12 -0.79 2.04
N PHE A 43 -0.18 -1.06 2.06
CA PHE A 43 -1.18 -0.06 1.67
C PHE A 43 -1.27 1.11 2.66
N GLY A 44 -1.04 0.86 3.96
CA GLY A 44 -0.97 1.94 4.96
C GLY A 44 0.22 2.88 4.72
N VAL A 45 1.40 2.33 4.42
CA VAL A 45 2.59 3.12 4.07
C VAL A 45 2.39 3.86 2.76
N LEU A 46 1.87 3.19 1.73
CA LEU A 46 1.59 3.81 0.43
C LEU A 46 0.63 5.00 0.57
N ALA A 47 -0.47 4.84 1.32
CA ALA A 47 -1.41 5.94 1.58
C ALA A 47 -0.73 7.10 2.32
N SER A 48 0.13 6.80 3.29
CA SER A 48 0.88 7.81 4.05
C SER A 48 1.89 8.56 3.16
N ALA A 49 2.60 7.86 2.28
CA ALA A 49 3.53 8.45 1.32
C ALA A 49 2.81 9.42 0.36
N HIS A 50 1.67 9.02 -0.20
CA HIS A 50 0.87 9.89 -1.08
C HIS A 50 0.38 11.14 -0.37
N ARG A 51 -0.06 11.01 0.90
CA ARG A 51 -0.43 12.17 1.72
C ARG A 51 0.77 13.07 2.04
N ASN A 52 2.00 12.55 1.97
CA ASN A 52 3.22 13.33 2.15
C ASN A 52 3.73 13.97 0.84
N GLY A 53 3.08 13.73 -0.29
CA GLY A 53 3.46 14.28 -1.59
C GLY A 53 4.21 13.32 -2.50
N TYR A 54 4.18 12.01 -2.23
CA TYR A 54 4.66 11.01 -3.18
C TYR A 54 3.76 11.02 -4.42
N GLU A 55 4.35 11.18 -5.61
CA GLU A 55 3.59 11.20 -6.88
C GLU A 55 3.74 9.90 -7.68
N GLY A 56 4.41 8.89 -7.12
CA GLY A 56 4.71 7.65 -7.81
C GLY A 56 3.51 6.72 -7.98
N SER A 57 3.47 6.01 -9.11
CA SER A 57 2.49 4.98 -9.38
C SER A 57 2.97 3.62 -8.87
N GLY A 58 2.61 3.27 -7.63
CA GLY A 58 2.90 1.96 -7.04
C GLY A 58 4.29 1.86 -6.40
N CYS A 59 4.93 0.70 -6.61
CA CYS A 59 6.12 0.26 -5.87
C CYS A 59 7.42 1.00 -6.24
N ALA A 60 7.56 1.44 -7.49
CA ALA A 60 8.82 1.98 -8.00
C ALA A 60 9.16 3.32 -7.32
N GLY A 61 10.20 3.33 -6.50
CA GLY A 61 10.65 4.52 -5.77
C GLY A 61 9.93 4.77 -4.44
N LEU A 62 8.93 3.97 -4.07
CA LEU A 62 8.21 4.13 -2.80
C LEU A 62 9.13 3.90 -1.60
N SER A 63 9.97 2.87 -1.64
CA SER A 63 10.93 2.58 -0.58
C SER A 63 11.92 3.73 -0.35
N MET A 64 12.50 4.24 -1.45
CA MET A 64 13.41 5.37 -1.42
C MET A 64 12.72 6.65 -0.91
N TYR A 65 11.51 6.93 -1.38
CA TYR A 65 10.72 8.06 -0.90
C TYR A 65 10.46 7.94 0.61
N CYS A 66 10.05 6.76 1.07
CA CYS A 66 9.80 6.54 2.49
C CYS A 66 11.06 6.80 3.34
N VAL A 67 12.22 6.31 2.89
CA VAL A 67 13.51 6.56 3.56
C VAL A 67 13.84 8.05 3.61
N GLN A 68 13.70 8.77 2.49
CA GLN A 68 14.00 10.20 2.40
C GLN A 68 13.09 11.08 3.27
N HIS A 69 11.84 10.63 3.49
CA HIS A 69 10.82 11.36 4.22
C HIS A 69 10.58 10.84 5.65
N GLY A 70 11.41 9.91 6.14
CA GLY A 70 11.28 9.35 7.49
C GLY A 70 10.00 8.53 7.71
N LEU A 71 9.42 8.00 6.65
CA LEU A 71 8.26 7.11 6.70
C LEU A 71 8.69 5.65 6.91
N PRO A 72 7.81 4.78 7.43
CA PRO A 72 8.12 3.36 7.55
C PRO A 72 8.45 2.73 6.20
N TYR A 73 9.35 1.74 6.20
CA TYR A 73 9.67 0.98 4.99
C TYR A 73 8.43 0.21 4.50
N PRO A 74 8.03 0.28 3.23
CA PRO A 74 6.76 -0.26 2.76
C PRO A 74 6.70 -1.79 2.65
N TYR A 75 7.84 -2.46 2.57
CA TYR A 75 7.90 -3.91 2.33
C TYR A 75 8.29 -4.66 3.61
N VAL A 76 7.45 -5.60 4.02
CA VAL A 76 7.73 -6.53 5.11
C VAL A 76 7.61 -7.95 4.57
N GLY A 77 8.38 -8.90 5.10
CA GLY A 77 8.17 -10.33 4.79
C GLY A 77 8.63 -10.81 3.41
N GLY A 78 9.63 -10.20 2.77
CA GLY A 78 10.21 -10.71 1.51
C GLY A 78 9.63 -10.12 0.22
N LEU A 79 8.72 -9.14 0.32
CA LEU A 79 8.29 -8.31 -0.81
C LEU A 79 9.42 -7.43 -1.41
N ASP A 80 10.58 -7.40 -0.77
CA ASP A 80 11.80 -6.71 -1.22
C ASP A 80 12.51 -7.43 -2.38
N GLY A 81 12.01 -8.60 -2.78
CA GLY A 81 12.71 -9.55 -3.65
C GLY A 81 12.13 -9.75 -5.06
N VAL A 82 11.26 -8.89 -5.59
CA VAL A 82 10.88 -8.97 -7.02
C VAL A 82 11.85 -8.14 -7.86
N ASN A 83 13.11 -8.57 -7.86
CA ASN A 83 14.04 -8.39 -8.97
C ASN A 83 14.41 -9.79 -9.44
N ASP A 84 13.58 -10.35 -10.31
CA ASP A 84 14.00 -11.35 -11.30
C ASP A 84 13.42 -10.90 -12.66
#